data_AF-A0AAU7A8Z9-F1
#
_entry.id   AF-A0AAU7A8Z9-F1
#
_cell.length_a   1.000
_cell.length_b   1.000
_cell.length_c   1.000
_cell.angle_alpha   90.00
_cell.angle_beta   90.00
_cell.angle_gamma   90.00
#
_symmetry.space_group_name_H-M   'P 1'
#
loop_
_entity.id
_entity.type
_entity.pdbx_description
1 polymer ?
#
loop_
_entity_poly.entity_id
_entity_poly.type
_entity_poly.pdbx_seq_one_letter_code
_entity_poly.pdbx_strand_id
1 'polypeptide(L)'
;MNEKPKGHNVKKTADQTQRKGWQTLLALLLIAFAVSIGFAPLFELIEDGIAARVIGSSFGAIFVVILTMFLLNKQTEIEQESKKSERVFDEKVKIYQKILDITSEMLIDGQLTQKEINRLPFPLIRLQMLAGDEVIQAFQKIFDKLNEVYAEDGEIVEIQDEDKNEIYKLISNFSGECRKDLEISNEKVDKSIQEATVTAISKSDKKKNDQTKFKFSGKMLPKNQYVYSVITNYLNENPKLTLEQFKEYFFDKDFDGSRKGQYEAWKTYEEIMDIHRSGIGTIRFYVSSKRKDIATNKDMVLKLADAEICLSNFWGIQHMAPFKELMNSKNIRLE
;
A
#
# COMPACT_ATOMS: atom_id res chain seq x y z
N MET A 1 -11.08 -12.52 -35.36
CA MET A 1 -12.04 -13.55 -34.92
C MET A 1 -11.96 -13.59 -33.41
N ASN A 2 -12.99 -13.10 -32.73
CA ASN A 2 -12.95 -12.69 -31.33
C ASN A 2 -13.43 -13.84 -30.45
N GLU A 3 -12.54 -14.64 -29.88
CA GLU A 3 -12.91 -15.64 -28.86
C GLU A 3 -12.93 -14.97 -27.49
N LYS A 4 -14.15 -14.73 -26.98
CA LYS A 4 -14.37 -14.39 -25.57
C LYS A 4 -13.96 -15.58 -24.71
N PRO A 5 -13.14 -15.41 -23.66
CA PRO A 5 -12.89 -16.49 -22.71
C PRO A 5 -14.17 -16.77 -21.93
N LYS A 6 -14.65 -18.02 -22.03
CA LYS A 6 -15.82 -18.55 -21.32
C LYS A 6 -15.54 -18.55 -19.82
N GLY A 7 -16.37 -17.87 -19.05
CA GLY A 7 -16.43 -18.03 -17.60
C GLY A 7 -16.77 -19.48 -17.26
N HIS A 8 -15.75 -20.25 -16.90
CA HIS A 8 -15.86 -21.66 -16.60
C HIS A 8 -14.86 -21.97 -15.48
N ASN A 9 -15.36 -22.20 -14.26
CA ASN A 9 -14.93 -23.38 -13.51
C ASN A 9 -15.61 -23.62 -12.14
N VAL A 10 -16.25 -22.65 -11.49
CA VAL A 10 -16.76 -22.91 -10.12
C VAL A 10 -18.16 -23.56 -10.07
N LYS A 11 -19.10 -23.17 -10.95
CA LYS A 11 -20.41 -23.86 -11.04
C LYS A 11 -20.30 -25.32 -11.50
N LYS A 12 -19.23 -25.67 -12.21
CA LYS A 12 -19.01 -27.03 -12.70
C LYS A 12 -18.62 -27.98 -11.57
N THR A 13 -17.82 -27.56 -10.61
CA THR A 13 -17.33 -28.43 -9.53
C THR A 13 -18.42 -28.76 -8.51
N ALA A 14 -19.23 -27.78 -8.09
CA ALA A 14 -20.37 -28.03 -7.20
C ALA A 14 -21.47 -28.90 -7.84
N ASP A 15 -21.84 -28.63 -9.10
CA ASP A 15 -22.80 -29.45 -9.87
C ASP A 15 -22.23 -30.86 -10.15
N GLN A 16 -20.91 -30.99 -10.37
CA GLN A 16 -20.26 -32.31 -10.51
C GLN A 16 -20.25 -33.11 -9.21
N THR A 17 -20.03 -32.48 -8.06
CA THR A 17 -20.08 -33.15 -6.75
C THR A 17 -21.50 -33.60 -6.42
N GLN A 18 -22.52 -32.77 -6.68
CA GLN A 18 -23.93 -33.17 -6.53
C GLN A 18 -24.33 -34.31 -7.49
N ARG A 19 -23.90 -34.25 -8.76
CA ARG A 19 -24.14 -35.34 -9.73
C ARG A 19 -23.45 -36.64 -9.32
N LYS A 20 -22.22 -36.59 -8.82
CA LYS A 20 -21.52 -37.77 -8.29
C LYS A 20 -22.23 -38.35 -7.06
N GLY A 21 -22.72 -37.50 -6.15
CA GLY A 21 -23.54 -37.94 -5.00
C GLY A 21 -24.81 -38.65 -5.45
N TRP A 22 -25.51 -38.11 -6.45
CA TRP A 22 -26.73 -38.70 -6.98
C TRP A 22 -26.49 -40.01 -7.75
N GLN A 23 -25.40 -40.09 -8.53
CA GLN A 23 -24.96 -41.33 -9.19
C GLN A 23 -24.62 -42.42 -8.18
N THR A 24 -24.01 -42.04 -7.05
CA THR A 24 -23.65 -42.96 -5.97
C THR A 24 -24.90 -43.50 -5.25
N LEU A 25 -25.87 -42.63 -4.95
CA LEU A 25 -27.17 -43.03 -4.40
C LEU A 25 -27.93 -43.97 -5.35
N LEU A 26 -27.90 -43.67 -6.66
CA LEU A 26 -28.52 -44.49 -7.68
C LEU A 26 -27.85 -45.88 -7.79
N ALA A 27 -26.51 -45.94 -7.69
CA ALA A 27 -25.76 -47.19 -7.67
C ALA A 27 -26.10 -48.04 -6.44
N LEU A 28 -26.22 -47.43 -5.26
CA LEU A 28 -26.66 -48.12 -4.04
C LEU A 28 -28.07 -48.71 -4.18
N LEU A 29 -28.98 -47.96 -4.81
CA LEU A 29 -30.36 -48.40 -5.07
C LEU A 29 -30.38 -49.58 -6.05
N LEU A 30 -29.57 -49.52 -7.11
CA LEU A 30 -29.42 -50.63 -8.07
C LEU A 30 -28.83 -51.89 -7.42
N ILE A 31 -27.84 -51.73 -6.54
CA ILE A 31 -27.26 -52.85 -5.78
C ILE A 31 -28.32 -53.46 -4.86
N ALA A 32 -29.11 -52.64 -4.15
CA ALA A 32 -30.19 -53.13 -3.29
C ALA A 32 -31.23 -53.94 -4.08
N PHE A 33 -31.60 -53.47 -5.28
CA PHE A 33 -32.52 -54.17 -6.16
C PHE A 33 -31.93 -55.48 -6.70
N ALA A 34 -30.66 -55.47 -7.12
CA ALA A 34 -29.95 -56.66 -7.60
C ALA A 34 -29.80 -57.73 -6.51
N VAL A 35 -29.49 -57.33 -5.28
CA VAL A 35 -29.42 -58.22 -4.12
C VAL A 35 -30.81 -58.79 -3.82
N SER A 36 -31.86 -57.96 -3.82
CA SER A 36 -33.23 -58.43 -3.58
C SER A 36 -33.68 -59.50 -4.58
N ILE A 37 -33.36 -59.34 -5.87
CA ILE A 37 -33.70 -60.31 -6.91
C ILE A 37 -32.80 -61.54 -6.85
N GLY A 38 -31.50 -61.37 -6.69
CA GLY A 38 -30.53 -62.46 -6.69
C GLY A 38 -30.70 -63.46 -5.53
N PHE A 39 -31.20 -62.99 -4.38
CA PHE A 39 -31.45 -63.82 -3.22
C PHE A 39 -32.89 -64.36 -3.13
N ALA A 40 -33.82 -63.90 -3.98
CA ALA A 40 -35.20 -64.41 -4.04
C ALA A 40 -35.32 -65.95 -4.10
N PRO A 41 -34.59 -66.68 -4.98
CA PRO A 41 -34.69 -68.14 -5.04
C PRO A 41 -34.15 -68.83 -3.78
N LEU A 42 -33.24 -68.20 -3.03
CA LEU A 42 -32.77 -68.72 -1.75
C LEU A 42 -33.89 -68.64 -0.69
N PHE A 43 -34.67 -67.57 -0.69
CA PHE A 43 -35.82 -67.41 0.21
C PHE A 43 -36.96 -68.37 -0.14
N GLU A 44 -37.16 -68.71 -1.42
CA GLU A 44 -38.14 -69.73 -1.82
C GLU A 44 -37.72 -71.16 -1.42
N LEU A 45 -36.42 -71.43 -1.38
CA LEU A 45 -35.88 -72.75 -0.99
C LEU A 45 -35.92 -72.99 0.53
N ILE A 46 -35.94 -71.92 1.32
CA ILE A 46 -36.05 -71.97 2.78
C ILE A 46 -37.55 -71.90 3.09
N GLU A 47 -38.17 -73.04 3.42
CA GLU A 47 -39.59 -73.11 3.77
C GLU A 47 -40.00 -72.03 4.81
N ASP A 48 -41.22 -71.52 4.65
CA ASP A 48 -41.73 -70.38 5.40
C ASP A 48 -41.73 -70.70 6.92
N GLY A 49 -40.93 -69.93 7.67
CA GLY A 49 -40.57 -70.31 9.03
C GLY A 49 -39.66 -69.32 9.74
N ILE A 50 -39.24 -69.69 10.95
CA ILE A 50 -38.35 -68.85 11.78
C ILE A 50 -36.99 -68.64 11.09
N ALA A 51 -36.49 -69.65 10.37
CA ALA A 51 -35.21 -69.58 9.66
C ALA A 51 -35.20 -68.52 8.54
N ALA A 52 -36.26 -68.47 7.70
CA ALA A 52 -36.40 -67.45 6.66
C ALA A 52 -36.46 -66.02 7.25
N ARG A 53 -37.19 -65.84 8.36
CA ARG A 53 -37.30 -64.55 9.07
C ARG A 53 -35.97 -64.09 9.67
N VAL A 54 -35.19 -65.01 10.26
CA VAL A 54 -33.86 -64.71 10.80
C VAL A 54 -32.90 -64.30 9.69
N ILE A 55 -32.86 -65.06 8.58
CA ILE A 55 -31.98 -64.77 7.45
C ILE A 55 -32.33 -63.42 6.80
N GLY A 56 -33.62 -63.15 6.56
CA GLY A 56 -34.07 -61.85 6.03
C GLY A 56 -33.71 -60.67 6.94
N SER A 57 -33.87 -60.85 8.26
CA SER A 57 -33.48 -59.84 9.25
C SER A 57 -31.96 -59.59 9.27
N SER A 58 -31.15 -60.66 9.17
CA SER A 58 -29.69 -60.54 9.11
C SER A 58 -29.20 -59.84 7.83
N PHE A 59 -29.79 -60.13 6.66
CA PHE A 59 -29.48 -59.41 5.43
C PHE A 59 -29.85 -57.93 5.50
N GLY A 60 -31.03 -57.61 6.05
CA GLY A 60 -31.44 -56.24 6.31
C GLY A 60 -30.46 -55.51 7.24
N ALA A 61 -30.04 -56.17 8.32
CA ALA A 61 -29.06 -55.61 9.27
C ALA A 61 -27.69 -55.38 8.61
N ILE A 62 -27.16 -56.35 7.85
CA ILE A 62 -25.89 -56.22 7.13
C ILE A 62 -25.97 -55.07 6.11
N PHE A 63 -27.07 -54.99 5.36
CA PHE A 63 -27.28 -53.91 4.39
C PHE A 63 -27.28 -52.54 5.07
N VAL A 64 -27.99 -52.38 6.19
CA VAL A 64 -28.00 -51.14 6.98
C VAL A 64 -26.61 -50.80 7.52
N VAL A 65 -25.83 -51.78 7.99
CA VAL A 65 -24.46 -51.55 8.47
C VAL A 65 -23.54 -51.09 7.33
N ILE A 66 -23.61 -51.71 6.16
CA ILE A 66 -22.81 -51.31 4.99
C ILE A 66 -23.20 -49.90 4.52
N LEU A 67 -24.51 -49.62 4.43
CA LEU A 67 -25.01 -48.30 4.04
C LEU A 67 -24.58 -47.21 5.03
N THR A 68 -24.70 -47.48 6.34
CA THR A 68 -24.28 -46.52 7.36
C THR A 68 -22.77 -46.28 7.34
N MET A 69 -21.94 -47.32 7.20
CA MET A 69 -20.49 -47.17 7.02
C MET A 69 -20.16 -46.35 5.77
N PHE A 70 -20.86 -46.57 4.66
CA PHE A 70 -20.68 -45.81 3.42
C PHE A 70 -21.00 -44.32 3.60
N LEU A 71 -22.17 -44.01 4.20
CA LEU A 71 -22.60 -42.64 4.47
C LEU A 71 -21.64 -41.93 5.43
N LEU A 72 -21.20 -42.61 6.50
CA LEU A 72 -20.23 -42.07 7.46
C LEU A 72 -18.88 -41.76 6.81
N ASN A 73 -18.36 -42.66 5.98
CA ASN A 73 -17.13 -42.42 5.23
C ASN A 73 -17.26 -41.20 4.31
N LYS A 74 -18.39 -41.06 3.61
CA LYS A 74 -18.64 -39.91 2.73
C LYS A 74 -18.78 -38.60 3.48
N GLN A 75 -19.49 -38.60 4.61
CA GLN A 75 -19.58 -37.43 5.48
C GLN A 75 -18.19 -37.04 6.03
N THR A 76 -17.38 -38.02 6.42
CA THR A 76 -16.02 -37.81 6.93
C THR A 76 -15.10 -37.24 5.85
N GLU A 77 -15.17 -37.74 4.61
CA GLU A 77 -14.43 -37.22 3.46
C GLU A 77 -14.80 -35.75 3.19
N ILE A 78 -16.10 -35.43 3.15
CA ILE A 78 -16.59 -34.07 2.96
C ILE A 78 -16.13 -33.15 4.09
N GLU A 79 -16.17 -33.61 5.35
CA GLU A 79 -15.72 -32.81 6.49
C GLU A 79 -14.21 -32.55 6.43
N GLN A 80 -13.41 -33.54 6.03
CA GLN A 80 -11.96 -33.37 5.85
C GLN A 80 -11.65 -32.38 4.72
N GLU A 81 -12.33 -32.51 3.57
CA GLU A 81 -12.19 -31.55 2.46
C GLU A 81 -12.60 -30.14 2.88
N SER A 82 -13.69 -30.00 3.65
CA SER A 82 -14.15 -28.72 4.20
C SER A 82 -13.11 -28.09 5.12
N LYS A 83 -12.56 -28.86 6.07
CA LYS A 83 -11.50 -28.37 6.99
C LYS A 83 -10.23 -27.98 6.24
N LYS A 84 -9.87 -28.74 5.20
CA LYS A 84 -8.73 -28.39 4.33
C LYS A 84 -9.03 -27.08 3.58
N SER A 85 -10.21 -26.95 3.00
CA SER A 85 -10.64 -25.75 2.27
C SER A 85 -10.65 -24.51 3.16
N GLU A 86 -11.15 -24.64 4.39
CA GLU A 86 -11.14 -23.57 5.40
C GLU A 86 -9.70 -23.13 5.73
N ARG A 87 -8.80 -24.07 6.00
CA ARG A 87 -7.38 -23.73 6.25
C ARG A 87 -6.70 -23.08 5.06
N VAL A 88 -6.99 -23.55 3.84
CA VAL A 88 -6.47 -22.94 2.61
C VAL A 88 -7.02 -21.53 2.44
N PHE A 89 -8.30 -21.30 2.73
CA PHE A 89 -8.92 -19.99 2.73
C PHE A 89 -8.22 -19.03 3.70
N ASP A 90 -7.96 -19.45 4.93
CA ASP A 90 -7.25 -18.63 5.92
C ASP A 90 -5.84 -18.25 5.46
N GLU A 91 -5.09 -19.21 4.92
CA GLU A 91 -3.74 -18.96 4.40
C GLU A 91 -3.76 -18.05 3.16
N LYS A 92 -4.78 -18.17 2.28
CA LYS A 92 -5.02 -17.24 1.17
C LYS A 92 -5.23 -15.81 1.68
N VAL A 93 -6.12 -15.62 2.66
CA VAL A 93 -6.37 -14.29 3.25
C VAL A 93 -5.09 -13.68 3.81
N LYS A 94 -4.29 -14.46 4.55
CA LYS A 94 -3.02 -14.00 5.12
C LYS A 94 -2.02 -13.57 4.05
N ILE A 95 -1.85 -14.34 2.97
CA ILE A 95 -0.91 -13.97 1.90
C ILE A 95 -1.39 -12.73 1.14
N TYR A 96 -2.71 -12.60 0.90
CA TYR A 96 -3.27 -11.43 0.23
C TYR A 96 -3.08 -10.16 1.06
N GLN A 97 -3.37 -10.22 2.37
CA GLN A 97 -3.11 -9.12 3.29
C GLN A 97 -1.63 -8.74 3.32
N LYS A 98 -0.74 -9.73 3.47
CA LYS A 98 0.70 -9.50 3.49
C LYS A 98 1.22 -8.82 2.22
N ILE A 99 0.71 -9.20 1.05
CA ILE A 99 1.07 -8.55 -0.21
C ILE A 99 0.61 -7.10 -0.21
N LEU A 100 -0.64 -6.84 0.16
CA LEU A 100 -1.20 -5.49 0.26
C LEU A 100 -0.38 -4.62 1.21
N ASP A 101 -0.03 -5.13 2.39
CA ASP A 101 0.77 -4.42 3.39
C ASP A 101 2.15 -4.06 2.85
N ILE A 102 2.87 -5.02 2.24
CA ILE A 102 4.19 -4.76 1.65
C ILE A 102 4.09 -3.69 0.56
N THR A 103 3.10 -3.80 -0.34
CA THR A 103 2.92 -2.81 -1.42
C THR A 103 2.46 -1.46 -0.90
N SER A 104 1.71 -1.42 0.20
CA SER A 104 1.27 -0.17 0.84
C SER A 104 2.45 0.54 1.50
N GLU A 105 3.28 -0.19 2.26
CA GLU A 105 4.50 0.33 2.87
C GLU A 105 5.39 1.05 1.84
N MET A 106 5.59 0.43 0.67
CA MET A 106 6.37 0.99 -0.46
C MET A 106 5.83 2.28 -1.06
N LEU A 107 4.54 2.59 -0.85
CA LEU A 107 3.89 3.76 -1.45
C LEU A 107 3.68 4.91 -0.46
N ILE A 108 3.87 4.67 0.85
CA ILE A 108 3.59 5.64 1.91
C ILE A 108 4.60 6.79 1.89
N ASP A 109 5.89 6.49 1.73
CA ASP A 109 6.96 7.50 1.70
C ASP A 109 7.23 8.04 0.28
N GLY A 110 6.65 7.42 -0.74
CA GLY A 110 6.82 7.77 -2.15
C GLY A 110 8.21 7.44 -2.69
N GLN A 111 8.96 6.56 -2.02
CA GLN A 111 10.31 6.17 -2.41
C GLN A 111 10.41 4.64 -2.46
N LEU A 112 11.16 4.12 -3.43
CA LEU A 112 11.47 2.71 -3.56
C LEU A 112 12.94 2.45 -3.28
N THR A 113 13.20 1.50 -2.40
CA THR A 113 14.54 1.01 -2.09
C THR A 113 14.74 -0.43 -2.59
N GLN A 114 15.99 -0.81 -2.83
CA GLN A 114 16.35 -2.19 -3.18
C GLN A 114 15.84 -3.21 -2.14
N LYS A 115 15.88 -2.83 -0.86
CA LYS A 115 15.43 -3.69 0.25
C LYS A 115 13.94 -3.99 0.13
N GLU A 116 13.14 -3.03 -0.30
CA GLU A 116 11.71 -3.21 -0.48
C GLU A 116 11.40 -4.08 -1.68
N ILE A 117 11.98 -3.78 -2.84
CA ILE A 117 11.79 -4.59 -4.06
C ILE A 117 12.13 -6.07 -3.79
N ASN A 118 13.22 -6.32 -3.04
CA ASN A 118 13.64 -7.68 -2.67
C ASN A 118 12.69 -8.40 -1.69
N ARG A 119 11.68 -7.72 -1.10
CA ARG A 119 10.65 -8.35 -0.27
C ARG A 119 9.53 -9.01 -1.07
N LEU A 120 9.34 -8.67 -2.35
CA LEU A 120 8.22 -9.12 -3.19
C LEU A 120 8.35 -10.53 -3.83
N PRO A 121 9.55 -11.04 -4.18
CA PRO A 121 9.67 -12.32 -4.87
C PRO A 121 9.11 -13.52 -4.08
N PHE A 122 9.38 -13.60 -2.78
CA PHE A 122 8.88 -14.72 -1.96
C PHE A 122 7.36 -14.70 -1.76
N PRO A 123 6.71 -13.56 -1.48
CA PRO A 123 5.26 -13.45 -1.56
C PRO A 123 4.69 -13.93 -2.90
N LEU A 124 5.30 -13.58 -4.04
CA LEU A 124 4.84 -14.05 -5.36
C LEU A 124 4.92 -15.58 -5.50
N ILE A 125 6.02 -16.20 -5.06
CA ILE A 125 6.17 -17.66 -5.07
C ILE A 125 5.14 -18.32 -4.15
N ARG A 126 4.89 -17.76 -2.95
CA ARG A 126 3.86 -18.26 -2.04
C ARG A 126 2.46 -18.11 -2.61
N LEU A 127 2.22 -17.06 -3.38
CA LEU A 127 0.96 -16.84 -4.08
C LEU A 127 0.67 -17.98 -5.07
N GLN A 128 1.68 -18.46 -5.80
CA GLN A 128 1.54 -19.59 -6.74
C GLN A 128 1.11 -20.91 -6.07
N MET A 129 1.42 -21.08 -4.79
CA MET A 129 1.04 -22.29 -4.04
C MET A 129 -0.44 -22.28 -3.64
N LEU A 130 -1.04 -21.09 -3.49
CA LEU A 130 -2.33 -20.93 -2.83
C LEU A 130 -3.42 -20.37 -3.75
N ALA A 131 -3.08 -19.43 -4.64
CA ALA A 131 -4.03 -18.61 -5.38
C ALA A 131 -4.26 -19.13 -6.81
N GLY A 132 -5.41 -18.79 -7.40
CA GLY A 132 -5.67 -18.99 -8.83
C GLY A 132 -4.81 -18.10 -9.74
N ASP A 133 -4.73 -18.49 -11.01
CA ASP A 133 -3.90 -17.84 -12.03
C ASP A 133 -4.21 -16.36 -12.20
N GLU A 134 -5.47 -15.96 -12.12
CA GLU A 134 -5.89 -14.55 -12.28
C GLU A 134 -5.34 -13.65 -11.17
N VAL A 135 -5.26 -14.15 -9.93
CA VAL A 135 -4.69 -13.43 -8.80
C VAL A 135 -3.18 -13.30 -8.95
N ILE A 136 -2.52 -14.38 -9.39
CA ILE A 136 -1.08 -14.41 -9.66
C ILE A 136 -0.73 -13.40 -10.75
N GLN A 137 -1.47 -13.40 -11.87
CA GLN A 137 -1.27 -12.45 -12.97
C GLN A 137 -1.52 -11.00 -12.54
N ALA A 138 -2.52 -10.76 -11.68
CA ALA A 138 -2.79 -9.42 -11.17
C ALA A 138 -1.63 -8.92 -10.29
N PHE A 139 -1.04 -9.79 -9.46
CA PHE A 139 0.12 -9.41 -8.66
C PHE A 139 1.40 -9.26 -9.49
N GLN A 140 1.61 -10.09 -10.52
CA GLN A 140 2.73 -9.94 -11.45
C GLN A 140 2.75 -8.55 -12.09
N LYS A 141 1.59 -8.02 -12.50
CA LYS A 141 1.51 -6.64 -13.03
C LYS A 141 1.94 -5.58 -12.04
N ILE A 142 1.61 -5.74 -10.75
CA ILE A 142 2.07 -4.83 -9.69
C ILE A 142 3.60 -4.94 -9.57
N PHE A 143 4.12 -6.15 -9.51
CA PHE A 143 5.56 -6.40 -9.39
C PHE A 143 6.35 -5.84 -10.59
N ASP A 144 5.87 -6.07 -11.81
CA ASP A 144 6.48 -5.57 -13.04
C ASP A 144 6.52 -4.03 -13.04
N LYS A 145 5.42 -3.37 -12.66
CA LYS A 145 5.37 -1.91 -12.58
C LYS A 145 6.31 -1.36 -11.50
N LEU A 146 6.40 -2.01 -10.34
CA LEU A 146 7.34 -1.60 -9.28
C LEU A 146 8.80 -1.75 -9.72
N ASN A 147 9.13 -2.82 -10.46
CA ASN A 147 10.47 -2.99 -11.03
C ASN A 147 10.77 -1.99 -12.14
N GLU A 148 9.78 -1.63 -12.97
CA GLU A 148 9.91 -0.60 -13.99
C GLU A 148 10.27 0.75 -13.36
N VAL A 149 9.55 1.15 -12.30
CA VAL A 149 9.85 2.37 -11.55
C VAL A 149 11.24 2.29 -10.91
N TYR A 150 11.62 1.14 -10.35
CA TYR A 150 12.93 0.96 -9.72
C TYR A 150 14.11 0.86 -10.70
N ALA A 151 13.87 0.64 -12.00
CA ALA A 151 14.93 0.49 -13.00
C ALA A 151 15.70 1.81 -13.26
N GLU A 152 15.29 2.92 -12.66
CA GLU A 152 16.05 4.18 -12.65
C GLU A 152 17.30 4.07 -11.75
N ASP A 153 18.47 4.52 -12.23
CA ASP A 153 19.74 4.42 -11.51
C ASP A 153 19.71 5.15 -10.16
N GLY A 154 19.67 4.39 -9.04
CA GLY A 154 19.72 4.94 -7.69
C GLY A 154 19.56 3.91 -6.56
N GLU A 155 20.09 4.20 -5.38
CA GLU A 155 19.86 3.38 -4.17
C GLU A 155 18.44 3.58 -3.60
N ILE A 156 17.87 4.75 -3.87
CA ILE A 156 16.50 5.18 -3.53
C ILE A 156 15.92 5.89 -4.76
N VAL A 157 14.77 5.42 -5.25
CA VAL A 157 14.08 5.97 -6.43
C VAL A 157 12.77 6.63 -6.01
N GLU A 158 12.49 7.84 -6.48
CA GLU A 158 11.25 8.56 -6.18
C GLU A 158 10.13 8.10 -7.11
N ILE A 159 8.99 7.67 -6.56
CA ILE A 159 7.83 7.25 -7.34
C ILE A 159 7.09 8.48 -7.84
N GLN A 160 7.04 8.67 -9.16
CA GLN A 160 6.28 9.78 -9.74
C GLN A 160 4.79 9.63 -9.47
N ASP A 161 4.07 10.75 -9.35
CA ASP A 161 2.62 10.78 -9.09
C ASP A 161 1.82 9.94 -10.10
N GLU A 162 2.26 9.92 -11.37
CA GLU A 162 1.63 9.15 -12.45
C GLU A 162 1.76 7.64 -12.22
N ASP A 163 2.97 7.17 -11.93
CA ASP A 163 3.25 5.76 -11.61
C ASP A 163 2.54 5.33 -10.32
N LYS A 164 2.53 6.20 -9.31
CA LYS A 164 1.83 5.95 -8.04
C LYS A 164 0.33 5.70 -8.28
N ASN A 165 -0.30 6.53 -9.11
CA ASN A 165 -1.71 6.35 -9.49
C ASN A 165 -1.96 5.07 -10.29
N GLU A 166 -1.04 4.69 -11.15
CA GLU A 166 -1.11 3.43 -11.89
C GLU A 166 -0.99 2.22 -10.95
N ILE A 167 -0.04 2.25 -10.02
CA ILE A 167 0.14 1.20 -9.02
C ILE A 167 -1.12 1.07 -8.15
N TYR A 168 -1.75 2.17 -7.73
CA TYR A 168 -3.03 2.10 -7.01
C TYR A 168 -4.15 1.41 -7.80
N LYS A 169 -4.23 1.63 -9.12
CA LYS A 169 -5.19 0.91 -9.98
C LYS A 169 -4.88 -0.57 -10.05
N LEU A 170 -3.60 -0.94 -10.16
CA LEU A 170 -3.17 -2.34 -10.19
C LEU A 170 -3.48 -3.05 -8.86
N ILE A 171 -3.23 -2.40 -7.72
CA ILE A 171 -3.60 -2.90 -6.38
C ILE A 171 -5.13 -3.08 -6.26
N SER A 172 -5.92 -2.11 -6.74
CA SER A 172 -7.38 -2.22 -6.74
C SER A 172 -7.88 -3.41 -7.58
N ASN A 173 -7.26 -3.65 -8.74
CA ASN A 173 -7.55 -4.81 -9.58
C ASN A 173 -7.17 -6.12 -8.90
N PHE A 174 -5.99 -6.19 -8.29
CA PHE A 174 -5.54 -7.36 -7.51
C PHE A 174 -6.51 -7.69 -6.38
N SER A 175 -6.94 -6.70 -5.59
CA SER A 175 -7.95 -6.88 -4.54
C SER A 175 -9.27 -7.42 -5.11
N GLY A 176 -9.69 -6.94 -6.30
CA GLY A 176 -10.85 -7.45 -7.01
C GLY A 176 -10.75 -8.92 -7.39
N GLU A 177 -9.58 -9.37 -7.86
CA GLU A 177 -9.35 -10.79 -8.17
C GLU A 177 -9.24 -11.65 -6.91
N CYS A 178 -8.61 -11.17 -5.82
CA CYS A 178 -8.59 -11.85 -4.53
C CYS A 178 -10.01 -12.11 -4.00
N ARG A 179 -10.94 -11.16 -4.13
CA ARG A 179 -12.34 -11.33 -3.68
C ARG A 179 -13.06 -12.47 -4.40
N LYS A 180 -12.78 -12.67 -5.69
CA LYS A 180 -13.34 -13.77 -6.46
C LYS A 180 -12.71 -15.10 -6.09
N ASP A 181 -11.39 -15.11 -5.91
CA ASP A 181 -10.65 -16.32 -5.53
C ASP A 181 -11.02 -16.81 -4.13
N LEU A 182 -11.41 -15.89 -3.24
CA LEU A 182 -12.01 -16.19 -1.93
C LEU A 182 -13.52 -16.51 -2.01
N GLU A 183 -14.12 -16.51 -3.20
CA GLU A 183 -15.56 -16.76 -3.41
C GLU A 183 -16.50 -15.84 -2.61
N ILE A 184 -16.02 -14.66 -2.19
CA ILE A 184 -16.81 -13.67 -1.41
C ILE A 184 -17.92 -13.07 -2.28
N SER A 185 -17.63 -12.86 -3.56
CA SER A 185 -18.60 -12.46 -4.56
C SER A 185 -18.15 -12.95 -5.94
N ASN A 186 -19.12 -13.40 -6.74
CA ASN A 186 -18.90 -13.78 -8.13
C ASN A 186 -18.83 -12.56 -9.07
N GLU A 187 -19.17 -11.38 -8.56
CA GLU A 187 -19.16 -10.14 -9.33
C GLU A 187 -17.90 -9.32 -9.04
N LYS A 188 -17.34 -8.71 -10.08
CA LYS A 188 -16.26 -7.73 -9.93
C LYS A 188 -16.77 -6.56 -9.09
N VAL A 189 -15.88 -5.97 -8.31
CA VAL A 189 -16.13 -4.65 -7.72
C VAL A 189 -16.48 -3.70 -8.87
N ASP A 190 -17.55 -2.93 -8.67
CA ASP A 190 -18.01 -1.98 -9.67
C ASP A 190 -16.88 -1.02 -10.07
N LYS A 191 -16.70 -0.81 -11.38
CA LYS A 191 -15.61 0.03 -11.91
C LYS A 191 -15.68 1.46 -11.38
N SER A 192 -16.88 2.01 -11.20
CA SER A 192 -17.05 3.35 -10.64
C SER A 192 -16.58 3.43 -9.18
N ILE A 193 -16.77 2.35 -8.40
CA ILE A 193 -16.25 2.27 -7.03
C ILE A 193 -14.72 2.18 -7.04
N GLN A 194 -14.14 1.39 -7.95
CA GLN A 194 -12.69 1.30 -8.11
C GLN A 194 -12.09 2.66 -8.50
N GLU A 195 -12.67 3.34 -9.49
CA GLU A 195 -12.24 4.66 -9.97
C GLU A 195 -12.40 5.74 -8.90
N ALA A 196 -13.51 5.75 -8.16
CA ALA A 196 -13.74 6.67 -7.06
C ALA A 196 -12.72 6.47 -5.93
N THR A 197 -12.41 5.20 -5.60
CA THR A 197 -11.44 4.85 -4.56
C THR A 197 -10.03 5.32 -4.94
N VAL A 198 -9.58 5.00 -6.16
CA VAL A 198 -8.28 5.46 -6.66
C VAL A 198 -8.23 6.99 -6.66
N THR A 199 -9.28 7.66 -7.16
CA THR A 199 -9.35 9.13 -7.19
C THR A 199 -9.28 9.76 -5.79
N ALA A 200 -9.95 9.15 -4.80
CA ALA A 200 -9.91 9.63 -3.42
C ALA A 200 -8.50 9.52 -2.83
N ILE A 201 -7.82 8.40 -3.06
CA ILE A 201 -6.45 8.15 -2.60
C ILE A 201 -5.46 9.12 -3.27
N SER A 202 -5.56 9.30 -4.59
CA SER A 202 -4.74 10.25 -5.35
C SER A 202 -4.94 11.71 -4.92
N LYS A 203 -6.08 12.04 -4.31
CA LYS A 203 -6.35 13.38 -3.79
C LYS A 203 -5.79 13.57 -2.38
N SER A 204 -5.77 12.52 -1.54
CA SER A 204 -5.20 12.61 -0.19
C SER A 204 -3.68 12.76 -0.18
N ASP A 205 -2.98 12.25 -1.20
CA ASP A 205 -1.52 12.42 -1.36
C ASP A 205 -1.13 13.84 -1.81
N LYS A 206 -2.06 14.62 -2.36
CA LYS A 206 -1.80 15.99 -2.86
C LYS A 206 -1.82 17.03 -1.75
N LYS A 207 -0.98 16.89 -0.73
CA LYS A 207 -0.42 18.11 -0.10
C LYS A 207 0.78 18.53 -0.95
N LYS A 208 0.47 19.05 -2.14
CA LYS A 208 1.46 19.50 -3.13
C LYS A 208 2.49 20.37 -2.41
N ASN A 209 3.76 19.96 -2.40
CA ASN A 209 4.85 20.82 -1.95
C ASN A 209 4.73 22.12 -2.73
N ASP A 210 4.54 23.23 -2.03
CA ASP A 210 4.33 24.52 -2.68
C ASP A 210 5.61 24.93 -3.43
N GLN A 211 5.58 24.79 -4.76
CA GLN A 211 6.67 25.14 -5.67
C GLN A 211 6.63 26.61 -6.14
N THR A 212 5.82 27.47 -5.50
CA THR A 212 5.76 28.89 -5.87
C THR A 212 7.15 29.51 -5.84
N LYS A 213 7.55 30.08 -6.99
CA LYS A 213 8.81 30.81 -7.19
C LYS A 213 8.54 32.29 -7.33
N PHE A 214 9.51 33.09 -6.91
CA PHE A 214 9.49 34.54 -6.89
C PHE A 214 10.63 35.07 -7.75
N LYS A 215 10.37 36.09 -8.56
CA LYS A 215 11.38 36.70 -9.41
C LYS A 215 12.22 37.66 -8.58
N PHE A 216 13.55 37.56 -8.69
CA PHE A 216 14.48 38.54 -8.14
C PHE A 216 15.73 38.61 -9.01
N SER A 217 16.13 39.81 -9.45
CA SER A 217 17.30 40.02 -10.31
C SER A 217 17.29 39.12 -11.56
N GLY A 218 16.11 38.99 -12.19
CA GLY A 218 15.91 38.20 -13.41
C GLY A 218 15.84 36.68 -13.22
N LYS A 219 16.01 36.15 -11.99
CA LYS A 219 15.96 34.71 -11.69
C LYS A 219 14.68 34.34 -10.93
N MET A 220 14.12 33.17 -11.24
CA MET A 220 12.99 32.59 -10.50
C MET A 220 13.50 31.76 -9.32
N LEU A 221 13.30 32.24 -8.11
CA LEU A 221 13.83 31.65 -6.88
C LEU A 221 12.72 31.02 -6.03
N PRO A 222 12.96 29.87 -5.39
CA PRO A 222 12.05 29.36 -4.36
C PRO A 222 12.01 30.31 -3.15
N LYS A 223 10.90 30.28 -2.38
CA LYS A 223 10.61 31.17 -1.23
C LYS A 223 11.81 31.50 -0.34
N ASN A 224 12.49 30.46 0.13
CA ASN A 224 13.63 30.59 1.03
C ASN A 224 14.84 31.27 0.37
N GLN A 225 15.12 30.97 -0.89
CA GLN A 225 16.18 31.64 -1.66
C GLN A 225 15.79 33.07 -2.04
N TYR A 226 14.50 33.34 -2.29
CA TYR A 226 14.01 34.68 -2.56
C TYR A 226 14.24 35.60 -1.36
N VAL A 227 13.79 35.19 -0.17
CA VAL A 227 14.01 35.95 1.07
C VAL A 227 15.50 36.16 1.33
N TYR A 228 16.30 35.10 1.22
CA TYR A 228 17.76 35.20 1.36
C TYR A 228 18.34 36.23 0.37
N SER A 229 17.99 36.14 -0.92
CA SER A 229 18.55 37.02 -1.95
C SER A 229 18.18 38.49 -1.76
N VAL A 230 16.92 38.77 -1.37
CA VAL A 230 16.46 40.14 -1.09
C VAL A 230 17.25 40.75 0.07
N ILE A 231 17.37 40.02 1.18
CA ILE A 231 18.08 40.50 2.37
C ILE A 231 19.58 40.66 2.08
N THR A 232 20.21 39.65 1.47
CA THR A 232 21.64 39.70 1.11
C THR A 232 21.94 40.84 0.15
N ASN A 233 21.07 41.14 -0.83
CA ASN A 233 21.27 42.28 -1.73
C ASN A 233 21.37 43.60 -0.94
N TYR A 234 20.43 43.83 -0.02
CA TYR A 234 20.43 45.04 0.79
C TYR A 234 21.64 45.14 1.73
N LEU A 235 22.04 44.03 2.36
CA LEU A 235 23.22 43.99 3.25
C LEU A 235 24.52 44.25 2.49
N ASN A 236 24.64 43.78 1.25
CA ASN A 236 25.79 44.07 0.39
C ASN A 236 25.90 45.56 0.04
N GLU A 237 24.77 46.25 -0.11
CA GLU A 237 24.71 47.70 -0.32
C GLU A 237 24.94 48.48 1.00
N ASN A 238 24.71 47.85 2.15
CA ASN A 238 24.77 48.47 3.48
C ASN A 238 25.62 47.65 4.49
N PRO A 239 26.94 47.51 4.27
CA PRO A 239 27.80 46.61 5.05
C PRO A 239 28.02 47.03 6.51
N LYS A 240 27.59 48.24 6.91
CA LYS A 240 27.75 48.78 8.27
C LYS A 240 26.51 48.59 9.16
N LEU A 241 25.51 47.87 8.68
CA LEU A 241 24.25 47.67 9.39
C LEU A 241 24.48 46.79 10.63
N THR A 242 23.99 47.23 11.79
CA THR A 242 24.10 46.50 13.06
C THR A 242 22.95 45.53 13.28
N LEU A 243 23.06 44.63 14.25
CA LEU A 243 22.01 43.68 14.58
C LEU A 243 20.71 44.34 15.03
N GLU A 244 20.80 45.42 15.81
CA GLU A 244 19.61 46.17 16.23
C GLU A 244 18.92 46.85 15.04
N GLN A 245 19.72 47.46 14.15
CA GLN A 245 19.19 48.03 12.91
C GLN A 245 18.58 46.93 12.01
N PHE A 246 19.15 45.73 12.00
CA PHE A 246 18.58 44.60 11.25
C PHE A 246 17.17 44.26 11.73
N LYS A 247 16.97 44.19 13.05
CA LYS A 247 15.65 43.91 13.64
C LYS A 247 14.63 44.99 13.31
N GLU A 248 15.02 46.25 13.33
CA GLU A 248 14.13 47.40 13.05
C GLU A 248 13.77 47.55 11.56
N TYR A 249 14.71 47.24 10.66
CA TYR A 249 14.52 47.36 9.21
C TYR A 249 13.87 46.13 8.60
N PHE A 250 14.30 44.94 9.02
CA PHE A 250 13.76 43.68 8.53
C PHE A 250 12.73 43.12 9.49
N PHE A 251 13.16 42.40 10.52
CA PHE A 251 12.27 41.79 11.51
C PHE A 251 13.07 41.16 12.64
N ASP A 252 12.42 41.01 13.80
CA ASP A 252 12.94 40.18 14.89
C ASP A 252 12.78 38.68 14.57
N LYS A 253 13.30 37.81 15.44
CA LYS A 253 13.26 36.34 15.29
C LYS A 253 11.84 35.81 15.07
N ASP A 254 10.87 36.46 15.69
CA ASP A 254 9.43 36.17 15.56
C ASP A 254 8.77 37.05 14.50
N PHE A 255 9.13 36.82 13.24
CA PHE A 255 8.73 37.63 12.07
C PHE A 255 7.22 37.95 11.97
N ASP A 256 6.34 36.99 12.32
CA ASP A 256 4.88 37.10 12.16
C ASP A 256 4.10 36.68 13.42
N GLY A 257 4.76 36.61 14.58
CA GLY A 257 4.16 36.16 15.83
C GLY A 257 3.99 34.62 15.94
N SER A 258 4.28 33.88 14.86
CA SER A 258 4.06 32.43 14.77
C SER A 258 5.36 31.62 14.84
N ARG A 259 6.53 32.27 14.84
CA ARG A 259 7.82 31.61 14.67
C ARG A 259 8.59 31.50 15.97
N LYS A 260 8.83 30.27 16.42
CA LYS A 260 9.53 29.98 17.67
C LYS A 260 10.54 28.85 17.54
N GLY A 261 11.64 28.93 18.28
CA GLY A 261 12.66 27.88 18.36
C GLY A 261 13.32 27.63 17.00
N GLN A 262 13.24 26.39 16.50
CA GLN A 262 13.84 26.01 15.21
C GLN A 262 13.16 26.65 13.98
N TYR A 263 12.04 27.36 14.17
CA TYR A 263 11.28 28.02 13.10
C TYR A 263 11.46 29.55 13.07
N GLU A 264 12.26 30.11 13.97
CA GLU A 264 12.61 31.52 13.99
C GLU A 264 13.16 31.99 12.64
N ALA A 265 12.90 33.25 12.28
CA ALA A 265 13.27 33.80 10.99
C ALA A 265 14.79 33.94 10.81
N TRP A 266 15.52 34.13 11.90
CA TRP A 266 16.98 34.15 11.94
C TRP A 266 17.48 33.77 13.35
N LYS A 267 18.74 33.35 13.43
CA LYS A 267 19.50 33.12 14.68
C LYS A 267 20.93 33.60 14.51
N THR A 268 21.65 33.88 15.60
CA THR A 268 23.09 34.14 15.51
C THR A 268 23.83 32.86 15.12
N TYR A 269 25.01 33.00 14.51
CA TYR A 269 25.84 31.85 14.18
C TYR A 269 26.21 31.02 15.42
N GLU A 270 26.46 31.67 16.55
CA GLU A 270 26.74 31.01 17.84
C GLU A 270 25.57 30.14 18.29
N GLU A 271 24.34 30.65 18.26
CA GLU A 271 23.13 29.89 18.60
C GLU A 271 22.97 28.63 17.73
N ILE A 272 23.30 28.72 16.45
CA ILE A 272 23.24 27.57 15.53
C ILE A 272 24.32 26.53 15.85
N MET A 273 25.52 26.97 16.20
CA MET A 273 26.60 26.08 16.58
C MET A 273 26.33 25.38 17.91
N ASP A 274 25.67 26.05 18.85
CA ASP A 274 25.24 25.43 20.10
C ASP A 274 24.18 24.34 19.86
N ILE A 275 23.21 24.60 18.97
CA ILE A 275 22.24 23.58 18.53
C ILE A 275 22.97 22.40 17.88
N HIS A 276 23.93 22.67 16.98
CA HIS A 276 24.71 21.64 16.30
C HIS A 276 25.49 20.75 17.28
N ARG A 277 26.16 21.37 18.26
CA ARG A 277 26.98 20.67 19.28
C ARG A 277 26.14 19.90 20.29
N SER A 278 24.97 20.42 20.66
CA SER A 278 24.07 19.76 21.61
C SER A 278 23.47 18.46 21.06
N GLY A 279 23.42 18.30 19.73
CA GLY A 279 22.80 17.15 19.07
C GLY A 279 21.27 17.11 19.18
N ILE A 280 20.65 18.14 19.76
CA ILE A 280 19.21 18.23 19.98
C ILE A 280 18.61 19.26 19.01
N GLY A 281 17.90 18.78 17.99
CA GLY A 281 17.15 19.60 17.03
C GLY A 281 17.71 19.58 15.61
N THR A 282 16.88 20.00 14.64
CA THR A 282 17.27 20.07 13.22
C THR A 282 17.66 21.49 12.85
N ILE A 283 18.82 21.67 12.20
CA ILE A 283 19.28 22.97 11.72
C ILE A 283 18.46 23.36 10.47
N ARG A 284 17.64 24.41 10.61
CA ARG A 284 16.77 24.96 9.56
C ARG A 284 17.19 26.35 9.10
N PHE A 285 18.51 26.57 9.03
CA PHE A 285 19.09 27.86 8.73
C PHE A 285 20.17 27.73 7.64
N TYR A 286 20.39 28.79 6.88
CA TYR A 286 21.46 28.90 5.90
C TYR A 286 22.78 29.16 6.61
N VAL A 287 23.63 28.13 6.70
CA VAL A 287 25.01 28.23 7.22
C VAL A 287 26.00 27.96 6.10
N SER A 288 25.79 26.85 5.38
CA SER A 288 26.60 26.44 4.24
C SER A 288 25.76 26.15 3.00
N SER A 289 26.34 26.32 1.81
CA SER A 289 25.74 25.88 0.54
C SER A 289 25.59 24.35 0.46
N LYS A 290 26.44 23.60 1.18
CA LYS A 290 26.42 22.14 1.30
C LYS A 290 26.05 21.70 2.71
N ARG A 291 24.90 21.06 2.89
CA ARG A 291 24.35 20.65 4.20
C ARG A 291 25.30 19.80 5.07
N LYS A 292 26.21 19.02 4.47
CA LYS A 292 27.18 18.18 5.19
C LYS A 292 28.33 18.97 5.83
N ASP A 293 28.52 20.23 5.44
CA ASP A 293 29.70 21.03 5.78
C ASP A 293 29.41 22.15 6.81
N ILE A 294 28.30 22.07 7.55
CA ILE A 294 27.86 23.15 8.47
C ILE A 294 28.93 23.47 9.54
N ALA A 295 29.74 22.49 9.94
CA ALA A 295 30.81 22.69 10.92
C ALA A 295 32.11 23.29 10.32
N THR A 296 32.28 23.24 9.00
CA THR A 296 33.54 23.58 8.31
C THR A 296 33.38 24.69 7.28
N ASN A 297 32.15 25.07 6.91
CA ASN A 297 31.85 26.07 5.91
C ASN A 297 30.76 27.04 6.43
N LYS A 298 31.01 28.34 6.27
CA LYS A 298 30.11 29.43 6.66
C LYS A 298 29.77 30.39 5.49
N ASP A 299 29.85 29.90 4.26
CA ASP A 299 29.67 30.70 3.03
C ASP A 299 28.28 31.36 2.90
N MET A 300 27.26 30.85 3.59
CA MET A 300 25.92 31.41 3.57
C MET A 300 25.58 32.27 4.80
N VAL A 301 26.48 32.37 5.77
CA VAL A 301 26.31 33.19 6.98
C VAL A 301 26.39 34.67 6.62
N LEU A 302 25.43 35.46 7.07
CA LEU A 302 25.37 36.89 6.81
C LEU A 302 26.16 37.65 7.88
N LYS A 303 27.02 38.56 7.43
CA LYS A 303 27.84 39.41 8.32
C LYS A 303 27.18 40.77 8.45
N LEU A 304 26.90 41.15 9.70
CA LEU A 304 26.55 42.49 10.12
C LEU A 304 27.78 43.18 10.73
N ALA A 305 27.68 44.47 11.05
CA ALA A 305 28.80 45.23 11.62
C ALA A 305 29.26 44.69 12.98
N ASP A 306 28.34 44.12 13.77
CA ASP A 306 28.51 43.70 15.16
C ASP A 306 28.11 42.24 15.42
N ALA A 307 27.60 41.51 14.41
CA ALA A 307 27.14 40.13 14.57
C ALA A 307 27.21 39.29 13.28
N GLU A 308 27.27 37.96 13.43
CA GLU A 308 27.05 37.00 12.33
C GLU A 308 25.69 36.31 12.53
N ILE A 309 24.81 36.38 11.52
CA ILE A 309 23.46 35.80 11.58
C ILE A 309 23.21 34.79 10.45
N CYS A 310 22.35 33.82 10.75
CA CYS A 310 21.90 32.79 9.81
C CYS A 310 20.40 32.95 9.59
N LEU A 311 19.98 33.12 8.33
CA LEU A 311 18.56 33.19 7.98
C LEU A 311 17.92 31.80 7.93
N SER A 312 16.65 31.71 8.29
CA SER A 312 15.88 30.49 8.16
C SER A 312 15.81 30.04 6.70
N ASN A 313 16.03 28.75 6.46
CA ASN A 313 15.78 28.12 5.17
C ASN A 313 14.33 27.62 5.04
N PHE A 314 13.49 27.87 6.05
CA PHE A 314 12.10 27.44 6.14
C PHE A 314 11.14 28.63 6.02
N TRP A 315 10.54 28.79 4.84
CA TRP A 315 9.56 29.85 4.57
C TRP A 315 8.33 29.27 3.87
N GLY A 316 7.17 29.38 4.52
CA GLY A 316 5.86 29.03 3.96
C GLY A 316 5.30 30.14 3.06
N ILE A 317 4.32 29.80 2.22
CA ILE A 317 3.68 30.76 1.29
C ILE A 317 3.00 31.91 2.03
N GLN A 318 2.37 31.60 3.15
CA GLN A 318 1.68 32.57 4.01
C GLN A 318 2.62 33.68 4.52
N HIS A 319 3.94 33.43 4.56
CA HIS A 319 4.92 34.40 5.02
C HIS A 319 5.37 35.36 3.90
N MET A 320 5.08 35.05 2.63
CA MET A 320 5.61 35.82 1.49
C MET A 320 4.90 37.17 1.30
N ALA A 321 3.58 37.23 1.49
CA ALA A 321 2.85 38.49 1.40
C ALA A 321 3.27 39.48 2.50
N PRO A 322 3.27 39.11 3.79
CA PRO A 322 3.79 39.99 4.85
C PRO A 322 5.24 40.41 4.62
N PHE A 323 6.08 39.51 4.10
CA PHE A 323 7.48 39.81 3.83
C PHE A 323 7.61 40.89 2.75
N LYS A 324 6.89 40.73 1.63
CA LYS A 324 6.90 41.71 0.54
C LYS A 324 6.34 43.06 0.98
N GLU A 325 5.25 43.08 1.73
CA GLU A 325 4.67 44.31 2.28
C GLU A 325 5.66 45.06 3.16
N LEU A 326 6.36 44.34 4.05
CA LEU A 326 7.38 44.91 4.92
C LEU A 326 8.58 45.46 4.14
N MET A 327 9.13 44.70 3.20
CA MET A 327 10.25 45.16 2.36
C MET A 327 9.85 46.40 1.53
N ASN A 328 8.65 46.41 0.95
CA ASN A 328 8.12 47.57 0.23
C ASN A 328 7.99 48.80 1.13
N SER A 329 7.48 48.63 2.36
CA SER A 329 7.33 49.74 3.33
C SER A 329 8.66 50.40 3.70
N LYS A 330 9.78 49.66 3.54
CA LYS A 330 11.14 50.11 3.82
C LYS A 330 11.91 50.50 2.55
N ASN A 331 11.24 50.57 1.39
CA ASN A 331 11.85 50.83 0.07
C ASN A 331 12.97 49.84 -0.30
N ILE A 332 12.87 48.59 0.15
CA ILE A 332 13.82 47.53 -0.19
C ILE A 332 13.43 46.92 -1.54
N ARG A 333 14.40 46.75 -2.42
CA ARG A 333 14.21 46.18 -3.76
C ARG A 333 13.66 44.75 -3.69
N LEU A 334 12.58 44.48 -4.43
CA LEU A 334 11.93 43.16 -4.49
C LEU A 334 12.02 42.46 -5.86
N GLU A 335 12.41 43.13 -6.94
CA GLU A 335 12.55 42.53 -8.28
C GLU A 335 13.82 42.98 -9.03
#